data_AF-A0A498P3B0-F1
#
_entry.id   AF-A0A498P3B0-F1
#
_cell.length_a   1.000
_cell.length_b   1.000
_cell.length_c   1.000
_cell.angle_alpha   90.00
_cell.angle_beta   90.00
_cell.angle_gamma   90.00
#
_symmetry.space_group_name_H-M   'P 1'
#
loop_
_entity.id
_entity.type
_entity.pdbx_description
1 polymer ?
#
loop_
_entity_poly.entity_id
_entity_poly.type
_entity_poly.pdbx_seq_one_letter_code
_entity_poly.pdbx_strand_id
1 'polypeptide(L)'
;MFRCNAPSQSSQDAVGDIGASACPVRFLGQILILLQYQTLAHRMKVMVRKAENLPKLTRMPGAPDHYVVINLRQDGKVISTKETKGASGANAVWNAPFLFDLPAGDISQLPLLLELVVMQGRLYTKSCILGRVLIGYGGLEAGNQHWSEMCSRAQVETACWHELQPNAL
;
A
#
# COMPACT_ATOMS: atom_id res chain seq x y z
N MET A 1 44.34 -60.52 -19.84
CA MET A 1 45.56 -59.69 -19.65
C MET A 1 45.30 -58.34 -20.29
N PHE A 2 45.83 -57.25 -19.70
CA PHE A 2 45.77 -55.85 -20.13
C PHE A 2 44.67 -54.95 -19.53
N ARG A 3 45.02 -54.42 -18.34
CA ARG A 3 44.91 -53.01 -17.87
C ARG A 3 45.34 -52.00 -18.97
N CYS A 4 45.05 -50.70 -19.02
CA CYS A 4 44.40 -49.66 -18.20
C CYS A 4 44.25 -48.43 -19.14
N ASN A 5 43.28 -47.53 -18.94
CA ASN A 5 43.50 -46.14 -18.46
C ASN A 5 42.25 -45.27 -18.58
N ALA A 6 42.01 -44.48 -17.52
CA ALA A 6 41.04 -43.39 -17.45
C ALA A 6 41.48 -42.19 -18.32
N PRO A 7 40.55 -41.26 -18.59
CA PRO A 7 40.67 -40.01 -17.86
C PRO A 7 39.36 -39.50 -17.27
N SER A 8 39.54 -38.87 -16.11
CA SER A 8 38.67 -37.94 -15.42
C SER A 8 38.07 -36.87 -16.33
N GLN A 9 36.78 -36.53 -16.13
CA GLN A 9 36.31 -35.15 -16.27
C GLN A 9 35.03 -34.91 -15.46
N SER A 10 35.07 -33.75 -14.80
CA SER A 10 34.12 -33.11 -13.89
C SER A 10 32.66 -33.17 -14.34
N SER A 11 31.75 -33.41 -13.39
CA SER A 11 30.30 -33.26 -13.56
C SER A 11 29.81 -32.15 -12.62
N GLN A 12 29.48 -31.01 -13.20
CA GLN A 12 28.73 -29.85 -12.68
C GLN A 12 28.64 -28.92 -13.91
N ASP A 13 27.49 -28.55 -14.46
CA ASP A 13 26.41 -27.82 -13.81
C ASP A 13 25.02 -28.23 -14.33
N ALA A 14 24.10 -28.42 -13.39
CA ALA A 14 22.68 -28.52 -13.66
C ALA A 14 22.14 -27.13 -14.02
N VAL A 15 21.74 -26.93 -15.27
CA VAL A 15 20.82 -25.85 -15.64
C VAL A 15 19.42 -26.27 -15.15
N GLY A 16 19.20 -26.10 -13.85
CA GLY A 16 17.88 -26.09 -13.26
C GLY A 16 17.33 -24.68 -13.39
N ASP A 17 16.53 -24.48 -14.43
CA ASP A 17 15.65 -23.33 -14.58
C ASP A 17 14.72 -23.29 -13.36
N ILE A 18 15.13 -22.56 -12.31
CA ILE A 18 14.23 -22.18 -11.23
C ILE A 18 13.36 -21.10 -11.83
N GLY A 19 12.30 -21.56 -12.49
CA GLY A 19 11.18 -20.74 -12.88
C GLY A 19 10.83 -19.88 -11.68
N ALA A 20 11.10 -18.59 -11.80
CA ALA A 20 10.49 -17.60 -10.95
C ALA A 20 9.00 -17.94 -10.98
N SER A 21 8.49 -18.42 -9.85
CA SER A 21 7.06 -18.57 -9.63
C SER A 21 6.50 -17.16 -9.75
N ALA A 22 6.19 -16.77 -10.99
CA ALA A 22 5.43 -15.59 -11.29
C ALA A 22 4.10 -15.84 -10.60
N CYS A 23 4.00 -15.34 -9.38
CA CYS A 23 2.75 -15.36 -8.63
C CYS A 23 1.76 -14.66 -9.56
N PRO A 24 0.73 -15.37 -10.08
CA PRO A 24 -0.25 -14.74 -10.95
C PRO A 24 -0.79 -13.53 -10.19
N VAL A 25 -0.86 -12.38 -10.86
CA VAL A 25 -1.25 -11.07 -10.30
C VAL A 25 -2.26 -11.28 -9.18
N ARG A 26 -1.77 -11.30 -7.93
CA ARG A 26 -2.61 -11.60 -6.78
C ARG A 26 -3.35 -10.31 -6.49
N PHE A 27 -4.66 -10.29 -6.71
CA PHE A 27 -5.50 -9.20 -6.24
C PHE A 27 -5.29 -9.04 -4.73
N LEU A 28 -4.74 -7.90 -4.31
CA LEU A 28 -4.38 -7.64 -2.91
C LEU A 28 -5.56 -7.09 -2.11
N GLY A 29 -6.74 -6.97 -2.73
CA GLY A 29 -7.91 -6.32 -2.15
C GLY A 29 -7.99 -4.85 -2.55
N GLN A 30 -8.98 -4.18 -1.97
CA GLN A 30 -9.25 -2.77 -2.22
C GLN A 30 -9.60 -2.05 -0.93
N ILE A 31 -9.39 -0.73 -0.88
CA ILE A 31 -9.65 0.10 0.28
C ILE A 31 -10.50 1.32 -0.10
N LEU A 32 -11.52 1.60 0.70
CA LEU A 32 -12.40 2.75 0.54
C LEU A 32 -11.86 3.92 1.35
N ILE A 33 -11.45 4.96 0.64
CA ILE A 33 -10.89 6.18 1.22
C ILE A 33 -11.83 7.34 0.91
N LEU A 34 -12.00 8.22 1.89
CA LEU A 34 -12.70 9.47 1.70
C LEU A 34 -11.77 10.64 1.96
N LEU A 35 -11.85 11.64 1.10
CA LEU A 35 -11.03 12.84 1.14
C LEU A 35 -11.90 14.08 1.18
N GLN A 36 -11.49 15.06 1.96
CA GLN A 36 -12.15 16.36 2.01
C GLN A 36 -11.08 17.44 2.21
N TYR A 37 -11.01 18.39 1.28
CA TYR A 37 -10.18 19.57 1.44
C TYR A 37 -10.93 20.66 2.22
N GLN A 38 -10.38 21.06 3.36
CA GLN A 38 -10.90 22.13 4.20
C GLN A 38 -10.13 23.43 3.91
N THR A 39 -10.54 24.17 2.88
CA THR A 39 -9.88 25.39 2.40
C THR A 39 -9.62 26.44 3.49
N LEU A 40 -10.62 26.73 4.33
CA LEU A 40 -10.50 27.77 5.37
C LEU A 40 -9.42 27.46 6.41
N ALA A 41 -9.28 26.18 6.78
CA ALA A 41 -8.29 25.72 7.75
C ALA A 41 -6.99 25.25 7.09
N HIS A 42 -6.95 25.24 5.76
CA HIS A 42 -5.86 24.69 4.96
C HIS A 42 -5.44 23.27 5.40
N ARG A 43 -6.45 22.40 5.54
CA ARG A 43 -6.30 21.02 6.00
C ARG A 43 -6.91 20.03 5.03
N MET A 44 -6.35 18.83 4.96
CA MET A 44 -6.97 17.69 4.30
C MET A 44 -7.47 16.70 5.36
N LYS A 45 -8.76 16.37 5.30
CA LYS A 45 -9.34 15.29 6.07
C LYS A 45 -9.30 14.00 5.24
N VAL A 46 -8.76 12.95 5.83
CA VAL A 46 -8.69 11.61 5.25
C VAL A 46 -9.47 10.66 6.14
N MET A 47 -10.45 9.94 5.60
CA MET A 47 -11.14 8.86 6.30
C MET A 47 -10.73 7.52 5.71
N VAL A 48 -10.08 6.69 6.52
CA VAL A 48 -9.88 5.28 6.20
C VAL A 48 -11.14 4.53 6.64
N ARG A 49 -11.99 4.17 5.67
CA ARG A 49 -13.32 3.63 5.99
C ARG A 49 -13.29 2.12 6.20
N LYS A 50 -13.06 1.37 5.13
CA LYS A 50 -13.01 -0.10 5.13
C LYS A 50 -12.14 -0.62 4.00
N ALA A 51 -11.73 -1.88 4.09
CA ALA A 51 -11.13 -2.63 3.01
C ALA A 51 -11.94 -3.90 2.73
N GLU A 52 -11.77 -4.44 1.53
CA GLU A 52 -12.42 -5.67 1.09
C GLU A 52 -11.40 -6.60 0.43
N ASN A 53 -11.61 -7.90 0.64
CA ASN A 53 -10.83 -8.97 0.03
C ASN A 53 -9.33 -8.92 0.33
N LEU A 54 -8.95 -8.50 1.55
CA LEU A 54 -7.55 -8.50 1.97
C LEU A 54 -7.03 -9.95 2.10
N PRO A 55 -5.87 -10.29 1.48
CA PRO A 55 -5.28 -11.60 1.61
C PRO A 55 -4.75 -11.86 3.02
N LYS A 56 -4.88 -13.11 3.46
CA LYS A 56 -4.17 -13.60 4.64
C LYS A 56 -2.78 -14.04 4.22
N LEU A 57 -1.77 -13.23 4.49
CA LEU A 57 -0.38 -13.58 4.12
C LEU A 57 0.22 -14.65 5.06
N THR A 58 -0.39 -14.93 6.21
CA THR A 58 0.13 -15.87 7.21
C THR A 58 -0.91 -16.91 7.63
N ARG A 59 -0.48 -18.17 7.78
CA ARG A 59 -1.29 -19.29 8.32
C ARG A 59 -1.29 -19.39 9.86
N MET A 60 -0.76 -18.37 10.57
CA MET A 60 -0.62 -18.43 12.03
C MET A 60 -1.99 -18.40 12.71
N PRO A 61 -2.21 -19.17 13.80
CA PRO A 61 -3.42 -19.09 14.59
C PRO A 61 -3.61 -17.70 15.19
N GLY A 62 -4.81 -17.13 15.02
CA GLY A 62 -5.16 -15.75 15.40
C GLY A 62 -5.71 -14.97 14.21
N ALA A 63 -6.60 -13.99 14.45
CA ALA A 63 -7.01 -13.09 13.40
C ALA A 63 -5.85 -12.12 13.11
N PRO A 64 -5.37 -12.00 11.86
CA PRO A 64 -4.45 -10.93 11.54
C PRO A 64 -5.15 -9.59 11.71
N ASP A 65 -4.55 -8.70 12.47
CA ASP A 65 -5.00 -7.32 12.57
C ASP A 65 -4.35 -6.51 11.47
N HIS A 66 -5.19 -5.93 10.62
CA HIS A 66 -4.78 -5.01 9.59
C HIS A 66 -4.82 -3.58 10.13
N TYR A 67 -3.76 -2.82 9.90
CA TYR A 67 -3.73 -1.39 10.20
C TYR A 67 -3.16 -0.64 9.01
N VAL A 68 -3.49 0.64 8.90
CA VAL A 68 -3.10 1.47 7.76
C VAL A 68 -2.20 2.58 8.25
N VAL A 69 -1.00 2.63 7.69
CA VAL A 69 -0.09 3.77 7.84
C VAL A 69 -0.37 4.75 6.72
N ILE A 70 -0.56 6.02 7.06
CA ILE A 70 -0.92 7.09 6.13
C ILE A 70 0.20 8.12 6.17
N ASN A 71 0.94 8.24 5.06
CA ASN A 71 2.03 9.20 4.90
C ASN A 71 1.59 10.29 3.94
N LEU A 72 1.62 11.54 4.39
CA LEU A 72 1.60 12.69 3.50
C LEU A 72 3.04 13.05 3.13
N ARG A 73 3.33 13.09 1.84
CA ARG A 73 4.64 13.43 1.27
C ARG A 73 4.56 14.72 0.48
N GLN A 74 5.65 15.48 0.50
CA GLN A 74 5.91 16.60 -0.38
C GLN A 74 7.29 16.41 -1.00
N ASP A 75 7.40 16.45 -2.33
CA ASP A 75 8.66 16.22 -3.04
C ASP A 75 9.38 14.93 -2.61
N GLY A 76 8.61 13.86 -2.44
CA GLY A 76 9.10 12.54 -2.00
C GLY A 76 9.40 12.42 -0.50
N LYS A 77 9.52 13.52 0.23
CA LYS A 77 9.77 13.52 1.68
C LYS A 77 8.47 13.39 2.46
N VAL A 78 8.44 12.48 3.44
CA VAL A 78 7.31 12.38 4.38
C VAL A 78 7.30 13.60 5.29
N ILE A 79 6.20 14.34 5.29
CA ILE A 79 5.98 15.54 6.13
C ILE A 79 5.01 15.27 7.28
N SER A 80 4.18 14.23 7.18
CA SER A 80 3.28 13.81 8.26
C SER A 80 2.92 12.33 8.12
N THR A 81 2.89 11.61 9.24
CA THR A 81 2.49 10.20 9.31
C THR A 81 1.40 10.02 10.35
N LYS A 82 0.41 9.20 10.03
CA LYS A 82 -0.66 8.77 10.94
C LYS A 82 -0.91 7.28 10.78
N GLU A 83 -1.56 6.68 11.77
CA GLU A 83 -1.82 5.25 11.80
C GLU A 83 -3.21 4.95 12.34
N THR A 84 -3.89 3.96 11.76
CA THR A 84 -5.15 3.43 12.32
C THR A 84 -4.89 2.46 13.45
N LYS A 85 -5.89 2.25 14.31
CA LYS A 85 -5.92 1.04 15.13
C LYS A 85 -6.01 -0.21 14.24
N GLY A 86 -5.64 -1.37 14.78
CA GLY A 86 -5.83 -2.65 14.11
C GLY A 86 -7.31 -2.98 13.93
N ALA A 87 -7.65 -3.60 12.80
CA ALA A 87 -8.97 -4.15 12.52
C ALA A 87 -8.80 -5.55 11.91
N SER A 88 -9.58 -6.51 12.40
CA SER A 88 -9.42 -7.91 12.06
C SER A 88 -10.23 -8.30 10.81
N GLY A 89 -9.72 -9.30 10.08
CA GLY A 89 -10.46 -9.97 9.00
C GLY A 89 -10.19 -9.41 7.60
N ALA A 90 -10.63 -10.16 6.58
CA ALA A 90 -10.39 -9.83 5.18
C ALA A 90 -11.19 -8.60 4.70
N ASN A 91 -12.29 -8.28 5.39
CA ASN A 91 -13.15 -7.13 5.14
C ASN A 91 -13.08 -6.17 6.33
N ALA A 92 -11.87 -5.69 6.64
CA ALA A 92 -11.59 -4.86 7.80
C ALA A 92 -12.31 -3.51 7.72
N VAL A 93 -12.80 -3.01 8.86
CA VAL A 93 -13.50 -1.71 8.98
C VAL A 93 -12.82 -0.88 10.05
N TRP A 94 -12.36 0.32 9.69
CA TRP A 94 -11.67 1.24 10.61
C TRP A 94 -12.52 2.46 10.96
N ASN A 95 -13.25 3.03 9.99
CA ASN A 95 -13.98 4.29 10.13
C ASN A 95 -13.16 5.39 10.84
N ALA A 96 -11.88 5.50 10.49
CA ALA A 96 -10.91 6.33 11.19
C ALA A 96 -10.65 7.64 10.42
N PRO A 97 -11.06 8.80 10.96
CA PRO A 97 -10.76 10.10 10.37
C PRO A 97 -9.40 10.64 10.83
N PHE A 98 -8.72 11.33 9.95
CA PHE A 98 -7.42 11.94 10.18
C PHE A 98 -7.36 13.33 9.54
N LEU A 99 -6.72 14.29 10.23
CA LEU A 99 -6.53 15.65 9.72
C LEU A 99 -5.04 15.92 9.47
N PHE A 100 -4.72 16.32 8.25
CA PHE A 100 -3.38 16.73 7.84
C PHE A 100 -3.35 18.24 7.59
N ASP A 101 -2.44 18.95 8.24
CA ASP A 101 -2.10 20.31 7.87
C ASP A 101 -1.33 20.28 6.54
N LEU A 102 -1.70 21.16 5.62
CA LEU A 102 -1.09 21.22 4.29
C LEU A 102 0.01 22.29 4.25
N PRO A 103 1.07 22.08 3.44
CA PRO A 103 2.07 23.12 3.19
C PRO A 103 1.44 24.33 2.49
N ALA A 104 1.93 25.52 2.81
CA ALA A 104 1.44 26.75 2.19
C ALA A 104 1.52 26.70 0.66
N GLY A 105 0.43 27.09 0.01
CA GLY A 105 0.33 27.15 -1.45
C GLY A 105 -0.99 26.59 -1.95
N ASP A 106 -1.09 26.49 -3.27
CA ASP A 106 -2.23 25.85 -3.92
C ASP A 106 -2.03 24.32 -3.93
N ILE A 107 -2.90 23.61 -3.23
CA ILE A 107 -2.90 22.14 -3.12
C ILE A 107 -2.91 21.44 -4.49
N SER A 108 -3.48 22.07 -5.53
CA SER A 108 -3.53 21.50 -6.88
C SER A 108 -2.20 21.60 -7.63
N GLN A 109 -1.30 22.48 -7.19
CA GLN A 109 0.01 22.72 -7.81
C GLN A 109 1.15 22.15 -6.97
N LEU A 110 0.92 21.93 -5.67
CA LEU A 110 1.92 21.35 -4.78
C LEU A 110 2.17 19.87 -5.14
N PRO A 111 3.42 19.40 -5.11
CA PRO A 111 3.81 18.01 -5.37
C PRO A 111 3.51 17.12 -4.16
N LEU A 112 2.23 17.05 -3.78
CA LEU A 112 1.74 16.32 -2.62
C LEU A 112 1.30 14.91 -3.00
N LEU A 113 1.79 13.93 -2.24
CA LEU A 113 1.44 12.53 -2.41
C LEU A 113 0.95 11.96 -1.07
N LEU A 114 -0.29 11.48 -1.06
CA LEU A 114 -0.86 10.70 0.04
C LEU A 114 -0.63 9.21 -0.22
N GLU A 115 0.27 8.61 0.56
CA GLU A 115 0.58 7.19 0.52
C GLU A 115 -0.12 6.48 1.68
N LEU A 116 -0.98 5.51 1.36
CA LEU A 116 -1.62 4.64 2.33
C LEU A 116 -1.02 3.25 2.21
N VAL A 117 -0.48 2.71 3.30
CA VAL A 117 0.17 1.41 3.33
C VAL A 117 -0.59 0.49 4.28
N VAL A 118 -1.19 -0.56 3.73
CA VAL A 118 -1.91 -1.56 4.52
C VAL A 118 -0.89 -2.55 5.08
N MET A 119 -0.78 -2.59 6.40
CA MET A 119 0.06 -3.51 7.14
C MET A 119 -0.76 -4.70 7.62
N GLN A 120 -0.12 -5.86 7.69
CA GLN A 120 -0.61 -7.01 8.45
C GLN A 120 0.28 -7.18 9.70
N GLY A 121 -0.30 -6.91 10.87
CA GLY A 121 0.35 -7.06 12.16
C GLY A 121 0.63 -8.53 12.50
N ARG A 122 1.69 -8.76 13.28
CA ARG A 122 2.10 -10.10 13.73
C ARG A 122 2.47 -10.07 15.20
N LEU A 123 2.03 -11.07 15.97
CA LEU A 123 2.26 -11.16 17.41
C LEU A 123 3.74 -11.34 17.79
N TYR A 124 4.54 -12.00 16.95
CA TYR A 124 5.91 -12.43 17.30
C TYR A 124 6.98 -12.09 16.25
N THR A 125 6.62 -11.38 15.17
CA THR A 125 7.54 -11.05 14.06
C THR A 125 7.25 -9.65 13.53
N LYS A 126 8.11 -9.13 12.66
CA LYS A 126 7.90 -7.83 12.02
C LYS A 126 6.60 -7.83 11.20
N SER A 127 5.81 -6.75 11.31
CA SER A 127 4.65 -6.51 10.45
C SER A 127 5.04 -6.60 8.98
N CYS A 128 4.11 -7.06 8.14
CA CYS A 128 4.34 -7.19 6.71
C CYS A 128 3.49 -6.21 5.93
N ILE A 129 4.08 -5.62 4.88
CA ILE A 129 3.37 -4.77 3.93
C ILE A 129 2.49 -5.67 3.08
N LEU A 130 1.17 -5.46 3.16
CA LEU A 130 0.21 -6.17 2.32
C LEU A 130 0.08 -5.49 0.96
N GLY A 131 -0.03 -4.16 0.94
CA GLY A 131 -0.13 -3.38 -0.28
C GLY A 131 -0.20 -1.88 0.02
N ARG A 132 -0.15 -1.08 -1.03
CA ARG A 132 -0.18 0.39 -0.93
C ARG A 132 -1.13 1.04 -1.92
N VAL A 133 -1.55 2.26 -1.60
CA VAL A 133 -2.30 3.17 -2.47
C VAL A 133 -1.59 4.51 -2.50
N LEU A 134 -1.48 5.09 -3.69
CA LEU A 134 -0.87 6.39 -3.93
C LEU A 134 -1.93 7.33 -4.51
N ILE A 135 -2.21 8.43 -3.83
CA ILE A 135 -3.23 9.44 -4.22
C ILE A 135 -2.57 10.82 -4.27
N GLY A 136 -2.72 11.53 -5.39
CA GLY A 136 -2.05 12.82 -5.64
C GLY A 136 -0.80 12.65 -6.49
N TYR A 137 0.14 13.59 -6.40
CA TYR A 137 1.30 13.71 -7.30
C TYR A 137 2.08 12.38 -7.46
N GLY A 138 2.19 11.90 -8.70
CA GLY A 138 2.85 10.63 -9.02
C GLY A 138 2.06 9.37 -8.66
N GLY A 139 0.77 9.50 -8.30
CA GLY A 139 -0.14 8.40 -8.10
C GLY A 139 -0.64 7.78 -9.41
N LEU A 140 -1.33 6.64 -9.29
CA LEU A 140 -2.04 6.01 -10.41
C LEU A 140 -3.24 6.85 -10.84
N GLU A 141 -3.79 6.58 -12.02
CA GLU A 141 -4.92 7.32 -12.60
C GLU A 141 -6.09 7.50 -11.63
N ALA A 142 -6.55 6.43 -10.97
CA ALA A 142 -7.63 6.49 -9.98
C ALA A 142 -7.27 7.37 -8.76
N GLY A 143 -6.02 7.34 -8.32
CA GLY A 143 -5.51 8.19 -7.24
C GLY A 143 -5.46 9.67 -7.64
N ASN A 144 -5.01 9.97 -8.85
CA ASN A 144 -4.97 11.33 -9.39
C ASN A 144 -6.38 11.90 -9.59
N GLN A 145 -7.30 11.08 -10.11
CA GLN A 145 -8.69 11.47 -10.25
C GLN A 145 -9.32 11.80 -8.89
N HIS A 146 -9.15 10.92 -7.89
CA HIS A 146 -9.71 11.16 -6.57
C HIS A 146 -9.13 12.42 -5.90
N TRP A 147 -7.83 12.70 -6.10
CA TRP A 147 -7.20 13.95 -5.66
C TRP A 147 -7.80 15.18 -6.36
N SER A 148 -7.94 15.12 -7.68
CA SER A 148 -8.52 16.21 -8.49
C SER A 148 -9.98 16.50 -8.11
N GLU A 149 -10.78 15.45 -7.88
CA GLU A 149 -12.15 15.57 -7.41
C GLU A 149 -12.22 16.24 -6.03
N MET A 150 -11.34 15.88 -5.10
CA MET A 150 -11.24 16.54 -3.80
C MET A 150 -10.89 18.03 -3.94
N CYS A 151 -9.90 18.37 -4.78
CA CYS A 151 -9.46 19.74 -4.99
C CYS A 151 -10.55 20.61 -5.65
N SER A 152 -11.27 20.08 -6.64
CA SER A 152 -12.35 20.78 -7.34
C SER A 152 -13.60 20.97 -6.48
N ARG A 153 -13.87 20.05 -5.55
CA ARG A 153 -15.05 20.05 -4.67
C ARG A 153 -14.66 20.33 -3.22
N ALA A 154 -13.96 21.44 -3.00
CA ALA A 154 -13.55 21.84 -1.65
C ALA A 154 -14.74 21.87 -0.67
N GLN A 155 -14.50 21.50 0.59
CA GLN A 155 -15.49 21.29 1.66
C GLN A 155 -16.42 20.09 1.46
N VAL A 156 -16.42 19.41 0.32
CA VAL A 156 -17.21 18.20 0.09
C VAL A 156 -16.32 16.97 0.24
N GLU A 157 -16.87 15.93 0.87
CA GLU A 157 -16.18 14.66 1.01
C GLU A 157 -16.37 13.84 -0.28
N THR A 158 -15.27 13.45 -0.92
CA THR A 158 -15.23 12.54 -2.06
C THR A 158 -14.87 11.14 -1.57
N ALA A 159 -15.52 10.11 -2.08
CA ALA A 159 -15.32 8.72 -1.68
C ALA A 159 -14.92 7.89 -2.88
N CYS A 160 -13.83 7.13 -2.77
CA CYS A 160 -13.32 6.33 -3.88
C CYS A 160 -12.70 5.03 -3.37
N TRP A 161 -12.97 3.94 -4.08
CA TRP A 161 -12.29 2.66 -3.89
C TRP A 161 -10.95 2.67 -4.62
N HIS A 162 -9.91 2.20 -3.95
CA HIS A 162 -8.57 2.07 -4.51
C HIS A 162 -8.11 0.62 -4.41
N GLU A 163 -7.66 0.06 -5.52
CA GLU A 163 -7.02 -1.26 -5.53
C GLU A 163 -5.65 -1.18 -4.88
N LEU A 164 -5.35 -2.16 -4.02
CA LEU A 164 -4.05 -2.25 -3.38
C LEU A 164 -2.99 -2.71 -4.37
N GLN A 165 -1.94 -1.90 -4.50
CA GLN A 165 -0.81 -2.21 -5.35
C GLN A 165 0.26 -2.98 -4.58
N PRO A 166 0.96 -3.93 -5.22
CA PRO A 166 2.09 -4.61 -4.62
C PRO A 166 3.16 -3.63 -4.13
N ASN A 167 3.88 -4.03 -3.09
CA ASN A 167 5.08 -3.33 -2.69
C ASN A 167 6.17 -3.61 -3.74
N ALA A 168 6.23 -2.84 -4.83
CA ALA A 168 7.37 -2.88 -5.74
C ALA A 168 8.63 -2.48 -4.95
N LEU A 169 9.57 -3.43 -4.85
CA LEU A 169 10.96 -3.18 -4.46
C LEU A 169 11.74 -2.84 -5.73
#